data_AF-A0A9P0G2F6-F1
#
_entry.id   AF-A0A9P0G2F6-F1
#
_cell.length_a   1.000
_cell.length_b   1.000
_cell.length_c   1.000
_cell.angle_alpha   90.00
_cell.angle_beta   90.00
_cell.angle_gamma   90.00
#
_symmetry.space_group_name_H-M   'P 1'
#
loop_
_entity.id
_entity.type
_entity.pdbx_description
1 polymer ?
#
loop_
_entity_poly.entity_id
_entity_poly.type
_entity_poly.pdbx_seq_one_letter_code
_entity_poly.pdbx_strand_id
1 'polypeptide(L)'
;MVEEVKSHANKIKDSDLVIAHIKSFKPNISHYRRSHAPQRLYLPSDLSVQKLYNYFNSKHPNTCPYEYYRKAIWSLNISFVQLGHEECEFCEHFKFHGHSEDTIQADCEECNIWIKHKEAAINAREEYDKDVKKQGEEDCFIYSVDLQKVIMLPRCDMFKNVIFIKRLTTYNESFVPVGKSTSNIRTAAAIWHEAISGRKKEDIDNQISGLVNKQ
;
A
#
# COMPACT_ATOMS: atom_id res chain seq x y z
N MET A 1 19.48 46.89 -35.46
CA MET A 1 18.90 46.30 -34.25
C MET A 1 18.62 44.84 -34.54
N VAL A 2 19.59 43.97 -34.24
CA VAL A 2 19.45 42.53 -34.40
C VAL A 2 19.20 42.00 -32.99
N GLU A 3 18.02 41.42 -32.77
CA GLU A 3 17.66 40.80 -31.51
C GLU A 3 18.64 39.65 -31.20
N GLU A 4 19.33 39.76 -30.06
CA GLU A 4 20.10 38.67 -29.50
C GLU A 4 19.15 37.53 -29.11
N VAL A 5 19.24 36.44 -29.88
CA VAL A 5 18.66 35.15 -29.54
C VAL A 5 19.29 34.67 -28.23
N LYS A 6 18.54 34.78 -27.13
CA LYS A 6 18.92 34.19 -25.83
C LYS A 6 19.12 32.68 -25.99
N SER A 7 20.38 32.26 -25.96
CA SER A 7 20.74 30.85 -25.95
C SER A 7 20.19 30.20 -24.69
N HIS A 8 19.38 29.15 -24.87
CA HIS A 8 18.90 28.34 -23.77
C HIS A 8 20.09 27.55 -23.21
N ALA A 9 20.71 28.10 -22.16
CA ALA A 9 21.79 27.45 -21.43
C ALA A 9 21.37 26.02 -21.06
N ASN A 10 22.16 25.05 -21.53
CA ASN A 10 22.08 23.66 -21.13
C ASN A 10 22.22 23.58 -19.61
N LYS A 11 21.09 23.40 -18.90
CA LYS A 11 21.09 23.19 -17.44
C LYS A 11 22.01 22.02 -17.11
N ILE A 12 23.02 22.27 -16.29
CA ILE A 12 24.04 21.30 -15.88
C ILE A 12 23.36 20.14 -15.15
N LYS A 13 23.37 18.96 -15.75
CA LYS A 13 22.79 17.74 -15.17
C LYS A 13 23.78 17.10 -14.21
N ASP A 14 23.98 17.70 -13.04
CA ASP A 14 24.79 17.10 -11.98
C ASP A 14 23.97 16.02 -11.27
N SER A 15 24.06 14.80 -11.81
CA SER A 15 23.33 13.63 -11.31
C SER A 15 23.76 13.26 -9.89
N ASP A 16 25.05 13.43 -9.56
CA ASP A 16 25.60 13.01 -8.27
C ASP A 16 25.12 13.93 -7.15
N LEU A 17 25.07 15.24 -7.40
CA LEU A 17 24.54 16.21 -6.44
C LEU A 17 23.04 15.99 -6.17
N VAL A 18 22.25 15.69 -7.21
CA VAL A 18 20.82 15.37 -7.07
C VAL A 18 20.61 14.07 -6.27
N ILE A 19 21.36 13.02 -6.60
CA ILE A 19 21.27 11.72 -5.90
C ILE A 19 21.73 11.87 -4.44
N ALA A 20 22.82 12.58 -4.18
CA ALA A 20 23.32 12.84 -2.83
C ALA A 20 22.29 13.60 -2.00
N HIS A 21 21.64 14.61 -2.59
CA HIS A 21 20.57 15.33 -1.92
C HIS A 21 19.39 14.42 -1.57
N ILE A 22 18.91 13.59 -2.50
CA ILE A 22 17.80 12.65 -2.24
C ILE A 22 18.18 11.65 -1.14
N LYS A 23 19.41 11.10 -1.17
CA LYS A 23 19.91 10.16 -0.17
C LYS A 23 20.12 10.79 1.21
N SER A 24 20.31 12.11 1.30
CA SER A 24 20.46 12.82 2.58
C SER A 24 19.20 12.71 3.47
N PHE A 25 18.03 12.47 2.86
CA PHE A 25 16.77 12.20 3.57
C PHE A 25 16.65 10.75 4.09
N LYS A 26 17.70 9.94 3.94
CA LYS A 26 17.80 8.56 4.44
C LYS A 26 16.62 7.66 4.02
N PRO A 27 16.35 7.54 2.70
CA PRO A 27 15.32 6.65 2.20
C PRO A 27 15.58 5.21 2.67
N ASN A 28 14.55 4.54 3.19
CA ASN A 28 14.69 3.26 3.90
C ASN A 28 13.77 2.18 3.32
N ILE A 29 14.08 0.92 3.55
CA ILE A 29 13.29 -0.22 3.09
C ILE A 29 12.11 -0.44 4.06
N SER A 30 10.91 -0.67 3.52
CA SER A 30 9.76 -1.05 4.34
C SER A 30 9.95 -2.46 4.90
N HIS A 31 9.83 -2.60 6.22
CA HIS A 31 9.98 -3.87 6.93
C HIS A 31 9.00 -4.95 6.43
N TYR A 32 7.73 -4.58 6.21
CA TYR A 32 6.67 -5.51 5.79
C TYR A 32 6.71 -5.94 4.32
N ARG A 33 7.36 -5.17 3.44
CA ARG A 33 7.43 -5.47 2.00
C ARG A 33 8.80 -5.96 1.53
N ARG A 34 9.73 -6.30 2.42
CA ARG A 34 11.04 -6.85 2.01
C ARG A 34 10.90 -8.08 1.11
N SER A 35 9.94 -8.96 1.39
CA SER A 35 9.65 -10.15 0.57
C SER A 35 9.02 -9.82 -0.79
N HIS A 36 8.22 -8.75 -0.89
CA HIS A 36 7.43 -8.43 -2.08
C HIS A 36 8.00 -7.28 -2.95
N ALA A 37 8.88 -6.44 -2.40
CA ALA A 37 9.51 -5.30 -3.07
C ALA A 37 10.90 -4.97 -2.45
N PRO A 38 11.88 -5.89 -2.54
CA PRO A 38 13.17 -5.80 -1.82
C PRO A 38 14.00 -4.57 -2.19
N GLN A 39 13.85 -4.06 -3.41
CA GLN A 39 14.60 -2.90 -3.93
C GLN A 39 13.85 -1.57 -3.80
N ARG A 40 12.66 -1.56 -3.18
CA ARG A 40 11.87 -0.32 -3.03
C ARG A 40 12.27 0.42 -1.76
N LEU A 41 12.62 1.69 -1.94
CA LEU A 41 12.93 2.60 -0.86
C LEU A 41 11.71 3.49 -0.54
N TYR A 42 11.65 3.99 0.68
CA TYR A 42 10.55 4.78 1.18
C TYR A 42 11.07 6.04 1.87
N LEU A 43 10.39 7.15 1.59
CA LEU A 43 10.51 8.39 2.33
C LEU A 43 9.18 8.65 3.06
N PRO A 44 9.21 9.44 4.16
CA PRO A 44 8.01 9.85 4.87
C PRO A 44 6.90 10.45 3.96
N SER A 45 5.64 10.20 4.28
CA SER A 45 4.47 10.60 3.49
C SER A 45 4.13 12.09 3.56
N ASP A 46 4.66 12.78 4.56
CA ASP A 46 4.60 14.23 4.69
C ASP A 46 5.60 14.93 3.73
N LEU A 47 6.54 14.20 3.15
CA LEU A 47 7.40 14.68 2.06
C LEU A 47 6.72 14.46 0.70
N SER A 48 7.07 15.30 -0.27
CA SER A 48 6.67 15.13 -1.66
C SER A 48 7.83 15.49 -2.57
N VAL A 49 7.80 15.01 -3.82
CA VAL A 49 8.78 15.38 -4.85
C VAL A 49 8.89 16.91 -4.96
N GLN A 50 7.76 17.61 -4.86
CA GLN A 50 7.72 19.07 -4.88
C GLN A 50 8.45 19.68 -3.68
N LYS A 51 8.20 19.20 -2.45
CA LYS A 51 8.86 19.71 -1.24
C LYS A 51 10.38 19.49 -1.30
N LEU A 52 10.79 18.29 -1.71
CA LEU A 52 12.20 17.94 -1.87
C LEU A 52 12.88 18.80 -2.95
N TYR A 53 12.24 19.01 -4.08
CA TYR A 53 12.77 19.87 -5.15
C TYR A 53 12.86 21.32 -4.72
N ASN A 54 11.84 21.86 -4.04
CA ASN A 54 11.88 23.24 -3.53
C ASN A 54 13.06 23.44 -2.58
N TYR A 55 13.30 22.47 -1.68
CA TYR A 55 14.44 22.50 -0.78
C TYR A 55 15.79 22.39 -1.53
N PHE A 56 15.88 21.47 -2.49
CA PHE A 56 17.06 21.35 -3.35
C PHE A 56 17.37 22.65 -4.10
N ASN A 57 16.37 23.23 -4.78
CA ASN A 57 16.50 24.45 -5.57
C ASN A 57 16.78 25.69 -4.71
N SER A 58 16.42 25.67 -3.41
CA SER A 58 16.80 26.74 -2.48
C SER A 58 18.29 26.75 -2.15
N LYS A 59 18.94 25.58 -2.16
CA LYS A 59 20.39 25.43 -1.88
C LYS A 59 21.25 25.39 -3.14
N HIS A 60 20.68 24.88 -4.23
CA HIS A 60 21.34 24.68 -5.52
C HIS A 60 20.47 25.27 -6.64
N PRO A 61 20.34 26.60 -6.69
CA PRO A 61 19.48 27.27 -7.65
C PRO A 61 19.96 27.03 -9.08
N ASN A 62 19.00 26.81 -10.00
CA ASN A 62 19.24 26.60 -11.43
C ASN A 62 20.10 25.38 -11.82
N THR A 63 20.37 24.47 -10.88
CA THR A 63 21.13 23.24 -11.18
C THR A 63 20.37 22.31 -12.12
N CYS A 64 19.15 21.87 -11.78
CA CYS A 64 18.37 20.99 -12.66
C CYS A 64 16.87 21.38 -12.68
N PRO A 65 16.13 21.05 -13.77
CA PRO A 65 14.69 21.26 -13.81
C PRO A 65 13.95 20.21 -12.95
N TYR A 66 12.77 20.58 -12.45
CA TYR A 66 11.90 19.71 -11.65
C TYR A 66 11.72 18.30 -12.24
N GLU A 67 11.49 18.20 -13.55
CA GLU A 67 11.25 16.90 -14.19
C GLU A 67 12.49 16.00 -14.18
N TYR A 68 13.69 16.59 -14.21
CA TYR A 68 14.93 15.82 -14.04
C TYR A 68 15.06 15.29 -12.61
N TYR A 69 14.80 16.14 -11.61
CA TYR A 69 14.80 15.76 -10.20
C TYR A 69 13.76 14.67 -9.88
N ARG A 70 12.56 14.78 -10.43
CA ARG A 70 11.48 13.78 -10.31
C ARG A 70 11.90 12.43 -10.90
N LYS A 71 12.52 12.43 -12.08
CA LYS A 71 13.03 11.20 -12.72
C LYS A 71 14.15 10.55 -11.89
N ALA A 72 15.01 11.35 -11.25
CA ALA A 72 16.04 10.83 -10.34
C ALA A 72 15.45 10.14 -9.10
N ILE A 73 14.33 10.63 -8.55
CA ILE A 73 13.62 9.94 -7.46
C ILE A 73 13.05 8.59 -7.93
N TRP A 74 12.50 8.53 -9.13
CA TRP A 74 11.97 7.30 -9.70
C TRP A 74 13.04 6.27 -10.03
N SER A 75 14.21 6.69 -10.54
CA SER A 75 15.32 5.78 -10.81
C SER A 75 15.89 5.16 -9.52
N LEU A 76 15.73 5.84 -8.38
CA LEU A 76 16.05 5.32 -7.05
C LEU A 76 14.95 4.42 -6.45
N ASN A 77 13.85 4.20 -7.18
CA ASN A 77 12.69 3.40 -6.76
C ASN A 77 12.13 3.81 -5.39
N ILE A 78 12.00 5.14 -5.16
CA ILE A 78 11.50 5.72 -3.91
C ILE A 78 9.98 5.91 -3.96
N SER A 79 9.28 5.53 -2.89
CA SER A 79 7.86 5.80 -2.66
C SER A 79 7.64 6.71 -1.44
N PHE A 80 6.59 7.54 -1.49
CA PHE A 80 6.15 8.40 -0.37
C PHE A 80 4.91 7.85 0.33
N VAL A 81 4.42 6.67 -0.08
CA VAL A 81 3.20 6.11 0.50
C VAL A 81 3.53 5.53 1.87
N GLN A 82 2.88 6.08 2.90
CA GLN A 82 2.83 5.45 4.20
C GLN A 82 1.82 4.31 4.12
N LEU A 83 2.33 3.09 4.20
CA LEU A 83 1.50 1.90 4.32
C LEU A 83 0.97 1.85 5.76
N GLY A 84 -0.33 1.56 5.92
CA GLY A 84 -0.99 1.54 7.23
C GLY A 84 -0.23 0.67 8.23
N HIS A 85 -0.03 1.20 9.44
CA HIS A 85 0.68 0.59 10.56
C HIS A 85 -0.13 -0.52 11.23
N GLU A 86 -0.65 -1.47 10.48
CA GLU A 86 -1.19 -2.69 11.08
C GLU A 86 -0.04 -3.68 11.19
N GLU A 87 0.62 -3.64 12.34
CA GLU A 87 1.65 -4.61 12.70
C GLU A 87 0.98 -5.91 13.17
N CYS A 88 1.48 -7.05 12.71
CA CYS A 88 0.93 -8.34 13.15
C CYS A 88 1.30 -8.59 14.61
N GLU A 89 0.30 -8.74 15.47
CA GLU A 89 0.47 -8.94 16.92
C GLU A 89 1.39 -10.11 17.25
N PHE A 90 1.26 -11.24 16.55
CA PHE A 90 2.13 -12.41 16.74
C PHE A 90 3.59 -12.14 16.33
N CYS A 91 3.80 -11.39 15.25
CA CYS A 91 5.14 -11.02 14.79
C CYS A 91 5.79 -10.01 15.73
N GLU A 92 5.05 -9.00 16.20
CA GLU A 92 5.59 -8.03 17.16
C GLU A 92 5.87 -8.70 18.51
N HIS A 93 4.96 -9.57 18.98
CA HIS A 93 5.17 -10.33 20.21
C HIS A 93 6.47 -11.15 20.15
N PHE A 94 6.70 -11.86 19.04
CA PHE A 94 7.95 -12.61 18.85
C PHE A 94 9.19 -11.72 18.83
N LYS A 95 9.13 -10.53 18.18
CA LYS A 95 10.26 -9.59 18.21
C LYS A 95 10.61 -9.15 19.63
N PHE A 96 9.62 -8.93 20.48
CA PHE A 96 9.83 -8.54 21.88
C PHE A 96 10.22 -9.71 22.78
N HIS A 97 9.98 -10.95 22.34
CA HIS A 97 10.29 -12.16 23.10
C HIS A 97 11.81 -12.40 23.27
N GLY A 98 12.66 -11.83 22.41
CA GLY A 98 14.12 -11.84 22.58
C GLY A 98 14.86 -12.98 21.85
N HIS A 99 14.14 -13.84 21.13
CA HIS A 99 14.69 -14.73 20.11
C HIS A 99 14.56 -14.10 18.72
N SER A 100 15.43 -14.50 17.79
CA SER A 100 15.35 -14.16 16.36
C SER A 100 14.98 -15.39 15.53
N GLU A 101 14.73 -15.19 14.24
CA GLU A 101 14.48 -16.29 13.30
C GLU A 101 15.64 -17.30 13.26
N ASP A 102 16.86 -16.86 13.59
CA ASP A 102 18.08 -17.70 13.62
C ASP A 102 18.32 -18.38 14.98
N THR A 103 17.63 -17.93 16.04
CA THR A 103 17.84 -18.42 17.43
C THR A 103 16.58 -19.04 18.02
N ILE A 104 15.71 -19.58 17.17
CA ILE A 104 14.48 -20.25 17.58
C ILE A 104 14.81 -21.48 18.43
N GLN A 105 14.09 -21.65 19.53
CA GLN A 105 14.23 -22.79 20.44
C GLN A 105 12.98 -23.68 20.36
N ALA A 106 13.19 -24.99 20.25
CA ALA A 106 12.10 -25.96 20.07
C ALA A 106 11.25 -26.13 21.34
N ASP A 107 11.84 -25.89 22.52
CA ASP A 107 11.23 -25.96 23.84
C ASP A 107 10.57 -24.64 24.28
N CYS A 108 10.63 -23.59 23.45
CA CYS A 108 10.01 -22.31 23.72
C CYS A 108 8.60 -22.23 23.10
N GLU A 109 7.60 -21.88 23.92
CA GLU A 109 6.19 -21.80 23.50
C GLU A 109 5.95 -20.67 22.49
N GLU A 110 6.48 -19.48 22.75
CA GLU A 110 6.33 -18.29 21.91
C GLU A 110 6.99 -18.46 20.53
N CYS A 111 8.16 -19.11 20.51
CA CYS A 111 8.82 -19.57 19.28
C CYS A 111 7.90 -20.48 18.46
N ASN A 112 7.28 -21.47 19.10
CA ASN A 112 6.39 -22.41 18.43
C ASN A 112 5.11 -21.74 17.91
N ILE A 113 4.54 -20.79 18.65
CA ILE A 113 3.40 -19.97 18.21
C ILE A 113 3.78 -19.19 16.95
N TRP A 114 4.95 -18.54 16.94
CA TRP A 114 5.43 -17.77 15.81
C TRP A 114 5.71 -18.65 14.58
N ILE A 115 6.33 -19.82 14.75
CA ILE A 115 6.55 -20.78 13.67
C ILE A 115 5.22 -21.16 13.02
N LYS A 116 4.23 -21.58 13.82
CA LYS A 116 2.90 -21.95 13.30
C LYS A 116 2.24 -20.79 12.55
N HIS A 117 2.37 -19.57 13.07
CA HIS A 117 1.87 -18.37 12.40
C HIS A 117 2.53 -18.16 11.03
N LYS A 118 3.86 -18.32 10.94
CA LYS A 118 4.62 -18.19 9.69
C LYS A 118 4.27 -19.30 8.70
N GLU A 119 4.18 -20.55 9.14
CA GLU A 119 3.75 -21.68 8.33
C GLU A 119 2.35 -21.45 7.76
N ALA A 120 1.39 -21.00 8.58
CA ALA A 120 0.05 -20.67 8.11
C ALA A 120 0.06 -19.57 7.03
N ALA A 121 0.88 -18.53 7.19
CA ALA A 121 1.03 -17.47 6.21
C ALA A 121 1.66 -17.97 4.89
N ILE A 122 2.66 -18.85 4.97
CA ILE A 122 3.29 -19.48 3.80
C ILE A 122 2.27 -20.36 3.07
N ASN A 123 1.58 -21.24 3.79
CA ASN A 123 0.57 -22.13 3.22
C ASN A 123 -0.55 -21.34 2.53
N ALA A 124 -1.05 -20.27 3.16
CA ALA A 124 -2.06 -19.39 2.55
C ALA A 124 -1.55 -18.74 1.26
N ARG A 125 -0.26 -18.38 1.21
CA ARG A 125 0.36 -17.80 0.01
C ARG A 125 0.51 -18.84 -1.11
N GLU A 126 0.91 -20.05 -0.78
CA GLU A 126 1.03 -21.15 -1.74
C GLU A 126 -0.33 -21.50 -2.36
N GLU A 127 -1.39 -21.57 -1.55
CA GLU A 127 -2.76 -21.76 -2.05
C GLU A 127 -3.21 -20.59 -2.94
N TYR A 128 -2.96 -19.34 -2.54
CA TYR A 128 -3.23 -18.18 -3.39
C TYR A 128 -2.54 -18.29 -4.75
N ASP A 129 -1.26 -18.67 -4.78
CA ASP A 129 -0.50 -18.80 -6.03
C ASP A 129 -0.96 -20.02 -6.87
N LYS A 130 -1.53 -21.07 -6.24
CA LYS A 130 -2.24 -22.16 -6.96
C LYS A 130 -3.53 -21.65 -7.60
N ASP A 131 -4.31 -20.87 -6.88
CA ASP A 131 -5.56 -20.32 -7.38
C ASP A 131 -5.36 -19.30 -8.51
N VAL A 132 -4.27 -18.52 -8.46
CA VAL A 132 -3.86 -17.66 -9.59
C VAL A 132 -3.67 -18.46 -10.88
N LYS A 133 -3.17 -19.70 -10.81
CA LYS A 133 -2.95 -20.55 -11.99
C LYS A 133 -4.25 -21.14 -12.54
N LYS A 134 -5.25 -21.34 -11.69
CA LYS A 134 -6.59 -21.82 -12.06
C LYS A 134 -7.51 -20.71 -12.58
N GLN A 135 -7.11 -19.45 -12.44
CA GLN A 135 -7.93 -18.32 -12.82
C GLN A 135 -8.26 -18.37 -14.32
N GLY A 136 -9.55 -18.47 -14.65
CA GLY A 136 -10.00 -18.57 -16.05
C GLY A 136 -9.93 -19.98 -16.64
N GLU A 137 -9.68 -21.01 -15.83
CA GLU A 137 -10.11 -22.38 -16.15
C GLU A 137 -11.65 -22.46 -16.15
N GLU A 138 -12.21 -23.41 -16.92
CA GLU A 138 -13.63 -23.49 -17.31
C GLU A 138 -14.64 -23.04 -16.23
N ASP A 139 -15.36 -21.96 -16.53
CA ASP A 139 -16.47 -21.37 -15.75
C ASP A 139 -16.18 -21.07 -14.27
N CYS A 140 -14.91 -20.94 -13.89
CA CYS A 140 -14.50 -20.65 -12.52
C CYS A 140 -13.87 -19.27 -12.39
N PHE A 141 -14.46 -18.42 -11.55
CA PHE A 141 -13.89 -17.13 -11.16
C PHE A 141 -13.41 -17.17 -9.72
N ILE A 142 -12.13 -16.88 -9.50
CA ILE A 142 -11.56 -16.86 -8.16
C ILE A 142 -11.28 -15.41 -7.74
N TYR A 143 -11.79 -15.06 -6.56
CA TYR A 143 -11.66 -13.74 -5.95
C TYR A 143 -11.06 -13.88 -4.55
N SER A 144 -10.15 -12.98 -4.22
CA SER A 144 -9.82 -12.65 -2.84
C SER A 144 -10.86 -11.69 -2.31
N VAL A 145 -11.48 -12.05 -1.19
CA VAL A 145 -12.56 -11.28 -0.57
C VAL A 145 -12.07 -10.69 0.74
N ASP A 146 -12.22 -9.38 0.90
CA ASP A 146 -11.89 -8.67 2.14
C ASP A 146 -13.04 -7.75 2.54
N LEU A 147 -13.53 -7.93 3.77
CA LEU A 147 -14.53 -7.08 4.36
C LEU A 147 -13.84 -6.01 5.21
N GLN A 148 -13.68 -4.84 4.62
CA GLN A 148 -12.94 -3.74 5.22
C GLN A 148 -13.52 -3.30 6.57
N LYS A 149 -12.62 -2.69 7.35
CA LYS A 149 -12.89 -2.04 8.63
C LYS A 149 -14.10 -1.10 8.55
N VAL A 150 -14.90 -1.10 9.60
CA VAL A 150 -16.08 -0.23 9.77
C VAL A 150 -15.70 1.24 9.49
N ILE A 151 -16.31 1.82 8.45
CA ILE A 151 -16.17 3.24 8.14
C ILE A 151 -17.37 3.95 8.75
N MET A 152 -17.12 4.91 9.64
CA MET A 152 -18.18 5.77 10.17
C MET A 152 -18.33 7.01 9.29
N LEU A 153 -19.52 7.22 8.73
CA LEU A 153 -19.89 8.39 7.92
C LEU A 153 -20.87 9.30 8.69
N PRO A 154 -20.93 10.61 8.40
CA PRO A 154 -20.06 11.36 7.51
C PRO A 154 -18.66 11.59 8.11
N ARG A 155 -17.64 11.61 7.25
CA ARG A 155 -16.25 11.97 7.62
C ARG A 155 -16.05 13.47 7.38
N CYS A 156 -16.42 14.29 8.36
CA CYS A 156 -16.18 15.73 8.32
C CYS A 156 -15.93 16.26 9.74
N ASP A 157 -14.75 16.84 9.93
CA ASP A 157 -14.22 17.35 11.20
C ASP A 157 -14.22 18.89 11.27
N MET A 158 -14.61 19.56 10.19
CA MET A 158 -14.60 21.02 10.09
C MET A 158 -15.82 21.69 10.77
N PHE A 159 -16.98 21.03 10.77
CA PHE A 159 -18.23 21.64 11.26
C PHE A 159 -18.74 20.94 12.52
N LYS A 160 -18.96 21.71 13.60
CA LYS A 160 -19.50 21.19 14.87
C LYS A 160 -20.79 20.36 14.67
N ASN A 161 -21.69 20.82 13.81
CA ASN A 161 -22.94 20.10 13.52
C ASN A 161 -22.70 18.70 12.95
N VAL A 162 -21.62 18.52 12.18
CA VAL A 162 -21.26 17.21 11.59
C VAL A 162 -20.45 16.36 12.58
N ILE A 163 -19.74 16.98 13.52
CA ILE A 163 -19.04 16.26 14.59
C ILE A 163 -20.05 15.58 15.54
N PHE A 164 -21.16 16.25 15.86
CA PHE A 164 -22.16 15.77 16.82
C PHE A 164 -23.32 14.97 16.19
N ILE A 165 -23.38 14.87 14.87
CA ILE A 165 -24.42 14.05 14.22
C ILE A 165 -24.15 12.56 14.46
N LYS A 166 -25.21 11.78 14.64
CA LYS A 166 -25.11 10.32 14.73
C LYS A 166 -24.44 9.80 13.46
N ARG A 167 -23.38 9.02 13.62
CA ARG A 167 -22.65 8.42 12.51
C ARG A 167 -23.36 7.16 12.02
N LEU A 168 -23.32 6.95 10.71
CA LEU A 168 -23.70 5.70 10.08
C LEU A 168 -22.47 4.81 9.93
N THR A 169 -22.59 3.60 10.43
CA THR A 169 -21.66 2.52 10.13
C THR A 169 -21.85 2.07 8.69
N THR A 170 -20.80 2.22 7.89
CA THR A 170 -20.72 1.76 6.51
C THR A 170 -19.77 0.58 6.42
N TYR A 171 -20.21 -0.45 5.71
CA TYR A 171 -19.52 -1.68 5.45
C TYR A 171 -19.10 -1.70 3.98
N ASN A 172 -17.93 -2.29 3.71
CA ASN A 172 -17.38 -2.40 2.37
C ASN A 172 -16.75 -3.79 2.19
N GLU A 173 -17.37 -4.61 1.35
CA GLU A 173 -16.86 -5.92 0.97
C GLU A 173 -16.25 -5.84 -0.42
N SER A 174 -14.94 -6.07 -0.50
CA SER A 174 -14.20 -6.02 -1.74
C SER A 174 -13.98 -7.42 -2.29
N PHE A 175 -14.19 -7.55 -3.60
CA PHE A 175 -13.97 -8.76 -4.37
C PHE A 175 -12.90 -8.45 -5.39
N VAL A 176 -11.67 -8.92 -5.15
CA VAL A 176 -10.52 -8.65 -5.99
C VAL A 176 -10.12 -9.94 -6.71
N PRO A 177 -10.13 -9.98 -8.05
CA PRO A 177 -9.71 -11.17 -8.79
C PRO A 177 -8.30 -11.58 -8.38
N VAL A 178 -8.08 -12.88 -8.15
CA VAL A 178 -6.71 -13.37 -7.97
C VAL A 178 -5.96 -13.27 -9.31
N GLY A 179 -4.71 -12.81 -9.27
CA GLY A 179 -3.90 -12.64 -10.48
C GLY A 179 -4.18 -11.34 -11.23
N LYS A 180 -4.22 -11.39 -12.57
CA LYS A 180 -4.44 -10.20 -13.42
C LYS A 180 -5.94 -10.01 -13.67
N SER A 181 -6.44 -8.80 -13.43
CA SER A 181 -7.80 -8.43 -13.84
C SER A 181 -7.92 -8.38 -15.37
N THR A 182 -9.02 -8.88 -15.89
CA THR A 182 -9.36 -8.89 -17.32
C THR A 182 -10.66 -8.13 -17.57
N SER A 183 -11.05 -7.95 -18.83
CA SER A 183 -12.33 -7.32 -19.16
C SER A 183 -13.54 -8.05 -18.56
N ASN A 184 -13.41 -9.37 -18.38
CA ASN A 184 -14.47 -10.28 -17.94
C ASN A 184 -14.43 -10.55 -16.43
N ILE A 185 -13.28 -10.30 -15.77
CA ILE A 185 -13.11 -10.52 -14.33
C ILE A 185 -12.58 -9.23 -13.71
N ARG A 186 -13.49 -8.49 -13.05
CA ARG A 186 -13.22 -7.14 -12.53
C ARG A 186 -13.34 -7.11 -11.03
N THR A 187 -12.54 -6.24 -10.42
CA THR A 187 -12.74 -5.87 -9.03
C THR A 187 -14.15 -5.31 -8.82
N ALA A 188 -14.83 -5.82 -7.80
CA ALA A 188 -16.11 -5.31 -7.35
C ALA A 188 -16.03 -4.91 -5.88
N ALA A 189 -16.88 -3.98 -5.48
CA ALA A 189 -17.06 -3.60 -4.09
C ALA A 189 -18.55 -3.49 -3.79
N ALA A 190 -19.00 -4.19 -2.76
CA ALA A 190 -20.33 -4.06 -2.21
C ALA A 190 -20.26 -3.10 -1.03
N ILE A 191 -21.00 -2.00 -1.11
CA ILE A 191 -21.05 -0.97 -0.07
C ILE A 191 -22.48 -0.87 0.44
N TRP A 192 -22.65 -0.97 1.74
CA TRP A 192 -23.93 -0.76 2.41
C TRP A 192 -23.71 -0.15 3.78
N HIS A 193 -24.78 0.30 4.43
CA HIS A 193 -24.72 0.88 5.76
C HIS A 193 -25.77 0.27 6.67
N GLU A 194 -25.60 0.44 7.98
CA GLU A 194 -26.45 -0.16 9.02
C GLU A 194 -27.95 0.15 8.89
N ALA A 195 -28.32 1.28 8.26
CA ALA A 195 -29.72 1.59 7.98
C ALA A 195 -30.35 0.85 6.79
N ILE A 196 -29.56 0.12 5.99
CA ILE A 196 -30.04 -0.80 4.95
C ILE A 196 -30.03 -2.23 5.49
N SER A 197 -28.87 -2.67 5.99
CA SER A 197 -28.72 -3.98 6.62
C SER A 197 -27.53 -4.03 7.57
N GLY A 198 -27.48 -5.08 8.39
CA GLY A 198 -26.43 -5.32 9.37
C GLY A 198 -25.13 -5.88 8.75
N ARG A 199 -24.36 -6.59 9.57
CA ARG A 199 -23.12 -7.29 9.18
C ARG A 199 -23.16 -8.75 9.63
N LYS A 200 -24.33 -9.37 9.61
CA LYS A 200 -24.47 -10.79 9.94
C LYS A 200 -24.05 -11.64 8.74
N LYS A 201 -23.96 -12.96 8.96
CA LYS A 201 -23.58 -13.91 7.91
C LYS A 201 -24.46 -13.75 6.66
N GLU A 202 -25.76 -13.59 6.86
CA GLU A 202 -26.73 -13.47 5.76
C GLU A 202 -26.50 -12.19 4.93
N ASP A 203 -26.06 -11.11 5.57
CA ASP A 203 -25.77 -9.84 4.89
C ASP A 203 -24.57 -9.96 3.93
N ILE A 204 -23.56 -10.72 4.36
CA ILE A 204 -22.34 -11.01 3.60
C ILE A 204 -22.66 -11.99 2.46
N ASP A 205 -23.36 -13.09 2.75
CA ASP A 205 -23.77 -14.10 1.76
C ASP A 205 -24.62 -13.48 0.62
N ASN A 206 -25.43 -12.47 0.95
CA ASN A 206 -26.19 -11.71 -0.05
C ASN A 206 -25.30 -10.89 -0.99
N GLN A 207 -24.17 -10.34 -0.52
CA GLN A 207 -23.23 -9.61 -1.39
C GLN A 207 -22.52 -10.54 -2.36
N ILE A 208 -22.10 -11.72 -1.87
CA ILE A 208 -21.49 -12.77 -2.70
C ILE A 208 -22.47 -13.18 -3.80
N SER A 209 -23.72 -13.48 -3.44
CA SER A 209 -24.78 -13.84 -4.39
C SER A 209 -25.03 -12.73 -5.41
N GLY A 210 -25.02 -11.48 -4.95
CA GLY A 210 -25.16 -10.29 -5.79
C GLY A 210 -24.02 -10.10 -6.79
N LEU A 211 -22.80 -10.54 -6.46
CA LEU A 211 -21.66 -10.52 -7.38
C LEU A 211 -21.78 -11.60 -8.45
N VAL A 212 -22.13 -12.83 -8.06
CA VAL A 212 -22.29 -13.96 -8.99
C VAL A 212 -23.33 -13.64 -10.07
N ASN A 213 -24.45 -13.01 -9.69
CA ASN A 213 -25.50 -12.63 -10.63
C ASN A 213 -25.13 -11.46 -11.59
N LYS A 214 -24.00 -10.79 -11.38
CA LYS A 214 -23.55 -9.63 -12.17
C LYS A 214 -22.40 -9.96 -13.15
N GLN A 215 -21.81 -11.15 -13.05
CA GLN A 215 -20.81 -11.66 -13.99
C GLN A 215 -21.50 -12.36 -15.15
#